data_AF-H3NIE5-F1
#
_entry.id   AF-H3NIE5-F1
#
_cell.length_a   1.000
_cell.length_b   1.000
_cell.length_c   1.000
_cell.angle_alpha   90.00
_cell.angle_beta   90.00
_cell.angle_gamma   90.00
#
_symmetry.space_group_name_H-M   'P 1'
#
loop_
_entity.id
_entity.type
_entity.pdbx_description
1 polymer ?
#
loop_
_entity_poly.entity_id
_entity_poly.type
_entity_poly.pdbx_seq_one_letter_code
_entity_poly.pdbx_strand_id
1 'polypeptide(L)'
;MTKLMLLWSLLTMQAVPLADQEGLPDYYQPVIGSYETFHQQFQEPLEEEEPFVDAREIDRVRKGDLRYALYDLDDNEIPELLIADQEVFRILTFKEGEVINLAGYRQEAPLVDQVSLQIYQEGQVLIDQHYSEEADQIGLYQMNAQGDQLDRVLGLAYDADQVDSVGQDMETKAPMTLKEFQDEVADQAGDPLDLADLDWYPIEVQDPQALKDRELEDWTTAQDEALADLITNWSSKLGQSYQAATPANNVPFYGPGVPQENFDLVLEGQVRSASYRGQAHEGDLRILAVYTDLRDTHNPDPQRHLYLFVLDQGEPGVLVTTKGPNDQGLLTFQPAEDPDLQQGFKAIYQK
;
A
#
# COMPACT_ATOMS: atom_id res chain seq x y z
N MET A 1 34.55 -0.77 51.24
CA MET A 1 33.31 -0.24 50.63
C MET A 1 33.69 0.31 49.27
N THR A 2 33.54 -0.50 48.23
CA THR A 2 33.93 -0.12 46.86
C THR A 2 32.73 -0.41 45.98
N LYS A 3 32.10 0.65 45.48
CA LYS A 3 30.92 0.62 44.60
C LYS A 3 31.41 0.24 43.20
N LEU A 4 30.92 -0.89 42.69
CA LEU A 4 31.08 -1.30 41.30
C LEU A 4 29.95 -0.63 40.49
N MET A 5 30.29 0.30 39.61
CA MET A 5 29.38 0.85 38.60
C MET A 5 29.30 -0.15 37.44
N LEU A 6 28.10 -0.69 37.18
CA LEU A 6 27.80 -1.33 35.89
C LEU A 6 27.49 -0.21 34.89
N LEU A 7 28.31 -0.11 33.83
CA LEU A 7 27.91 0.55 32.59
C LEU A 7 26.92 -0.38 31.88
N TRP A 8 25.70 0.10 31.67
CA TRP A 8 24.78 -0.44 30.68
C TRP A 8 25.10 0.21 29.35
N SER A 9 25.64 -0.55 28.41
CA SER A 9 25.70 -0.17 27.01
C SER A 9 24.28 -0.33 26.45
N LEU A 10 23.56 0.78 26.24
CA LEU A 10 22.41 0.75 25.34
C LEU A 10 22.95 0.51 23.93
N LEU A 11 22.66 -0.65 23.34
CA LEU A 11 22.59 -0.75 21.89
C LEU A 11 21.39 0.10 21.48
N THR A 12 21.65 1.26 20.90
CA THR A 12 20.68 1.90 20.00
C THR A 12 20.49 0.97 18.83
N MET A 13 19.32 0.31 18.74
CA MET A 13 18.82 -0.23 17.49
C MET A 13 18.69 0.95 16.52
N GLN A 14 19.61 1.03 15.57
CA GLN A 14 19.39 1.85 14.38
C GLN A 14 18.37 1.10 13.53
N ALA A 15 17.25 1.73 13.22
CA ALA A 15 16.31 1.24 12.21
C ALA A 15 17.09 1.08 10.89
N VAL A 16 17.03 -0.11 10.31
CA VAL A 16 17.65 -0.41 9.03
C VAL A 16 16.88 0.37 7.95
N PRO A 17 17.55 1.08 7.03
CA PRO A 17 16.86 1.81 5.98
C PRO A 17 16.11 0.87 5.03
N LEU A 18 14.95 1.34 4.56
CA LEU A 18 13.93 0.77 3.66
C LEU A 18 14.42 0.24 2.28
N ALA A 19 15.72 0.04 2.06
CA ALA A 19 16.27 -0.16 0.70
C ALA A 19 17.17 -1.39 0.51
N ASP A 20 17.53 -2.13 1.57
CA ASP A 20 18.50 -3.24 1.43
C ASP A 20 18.03 -4.49 2.21
N GLN A 21 16.85 -5.02 1.89
CA GLN A 21 16.58 -6.43 2.18
C GLN A 21 17.24 -7.26 1.07
N GLU A 22 18.47 -7.72 1.29
CA GLU A 22 19.23 -8.54 0.34
C GLU A 22 18.35 -9.67 -0.23
N GLY A 23 18.01 -9.60 -1.52
CA GLY A 23 17.27 -10.64 -2.24
C GLY A 23 15.82 -10.33 -2.58
N LEU A 24 15.21 -9.24 -2.05
CA LEU A 24 13.87 -8.80 -2.48
C LEU A 24 13.95 -7.99 -3.78
N PRO A 25 13.32 -8.44 -4.88
CA PRO A 25 13.32 -7.70 -6.14
C PRO A 25 12.71 -6.29 -6.02
N ASP A 26 13.30 -5.31 -6.71
CA ASP A 26 12.89 -3.90 -6.68
C ASP A 26 11.39 -3.69 -6.94
N TYR A 27 10.80 -4.54 -7.78
CA TYR A 27 9.39 -4.46 -8.14
C TYR A 27 8.42 -4.87 -7.03
N TYR A 28 8.88 -5.61 -6.01
CA TYR A 28 8.08 -5.94 -4.83
C TYR A 28 8.28 -4.99 -3.65
N GLN A 29 9.33 -4.14 -3.68
CA GLN A 29 9.59 -3.15 -2.63
C GLN A 29 8.37 -2.24 -2.35
N PRO A 30 7.61 -1.73 -3.35
CA PRO A 30 6.42 -0.92 -3.07
C PRO A 30 5.34 -1.69 -2.33
N VAL A 31 5.15 -2.98 -2.66
CA VAL A 31 4.15 -3.83 -2.02
C VAL A 31 4.56 -4.10 -0.57
N ILE A 32 5.81 -4.50 -0.32
CA ILE A 32 6.30 -4.68 1.06
C ILE A 32 6.19 -3.39 1.87
N GLY A 33 6.60 -2.25 1.31
CA GLY A 33 6.49 -0.95 1.98
C GLY A 33 5.06 -0.57 2.35
N SER A 34 4.07 -0.93 1.52
CA SER A 34 2.65 -0.73 1.88
C SER A 34 2.21 -1.60 3.05
N TYR A 35 2.65 -2.86 3.14
CA TYR A 35 2.37 -3.73 4.28
C TYR A 35 3.08 -3.28 5.58
N GLU A 36 4.28 -2.70 5.47
CA GLU A 36 5.00 -2.09 6.60
C GLU A 36 4.28 -0.85 7.15
N THR A 37 3.56 -0.11 6.29
CA THR A 37 2.92 1.16 6.61
C THR A 37 1.44 1.00 6.99
N PHE A 38 0.73 0.06 6.37
CA PHE A 38 -0.73 0.03 6.35
C PHE A 38 -1.31 -1.36 6.64
N HIS A 39 -0.87 -2.00 7.72
CA HIS A 39 -1.46 -3.27 8.18
C HIS A 39 -3.00 -3.24 8.30
N GLN A 40 -3.61 -2.07 8.52
CA GLN A 40 -5.07 -1.91 8.56
C GLN A 40 -5.72 -1.63 7.19
N GLN A 41 -5.01 -1.14 6.18
CA GLN A 41 -5.62 -0.74 4.89
C GLN A 41 -5.77 -1.93 3.93
N PHE A 42 -5.07 -3.04 4.19
CA PHE A 42 -5.37 -4.34 3.58
C PHE A 42 -6.64 -5.00 4.15
N GLN A 43 -7.43 -4.26 4.94
CA GLN A 43 -8.79 -4.59 5.39
C GLN A 43 -9.90 -4.00 4.50
N GLU A 44 -9.57 -3.27 3.42
CA GLU A 44 -10.57 -2.87 2.41
C GLU A 44 -11.07 -4.12 1.64
N PRO A 45 -12.39 -4.29 1.43
CA PRO A 45 -12.92 -5.41 0.65
C PRO A 45 -12.46 -5.30 -0.81
N LEU A 46 -11.85 -6.37 -1.32
CA LEU A 46 -11.51 -6.49 -2.74
C LEU A 46 -12.81 -6.50 -3.56
N GLU A 47 -12.86 -5.66 -4.61
CA GLU A 47 -13.96 -5.64 -5.57
C GLU A 47 -13.85 -6.87 -6.50
N GLU A 48 -14.86 -7.76 -6.41
CA GLU A 48 -15.21 -8.88 -7.31
C GLU A 48 -14.25 -10.10 -7.42
N GLU A 49 -14.80 -11.27 -7.05
CA GLU A 49 -14.43 -12.66 -7.37
C GLU A 49 -12.94 -13.04 -7.48
N GLU A 50 -12.21 -13.09 -6.35
CA GLU A 50 -10.96 -13.85 -6.22
C GLU A 50 -11.13 -15.05 -5.26
N PRO A 51 -10.46 -16.19 -5.53
CA PRO A 51 -10.56 -17.39 -4.70
C PRO A 51 -9.99 -17.15 -3.29
N PHE A 52 -10.84 -17.40 -2.30
CA PHE A 52 -10.60 -17.31 -0.86
C PHE A 52 -9.89 -18.57 -0.30
N VAL A 53 -9.13 -18.46 0.80
CA VAL A 53 -8.25 -19.48 1.44
C VAL A 53 -8.37 -19.45 3.01
N ASP A 54 -8.00 -20.51 3.77
CA ASP A 54 -8.00 -20.53 5.25
C ASP A 54 -6.98 -21.55 5.76
N ALA A 55 -6.67 -21.48 7.04
CA ALA A 55 -5.33 -21.41 7.56
C ALA A 55 -5.06 -22.58 8.50
N ARG A 56 -4.74 -23.77 7.96
CA ARG A 56 -4.30 -24.89 8.82
C ARG A 56 -2.83 -25.28 8.65
N GLU A 57 -2.21 -24.93 7.52
CA GLU A 57 -0.76 -25.06 7.34
C GLU A 57 0.00 -23.80 7.79
N ILE A 58 -0.61 -22.62 7.62
CA ILE A 58 -0.04 -21.31 8.01
C ILE A 58 0.00 -21.12 9.53
N ASP A 59 -0.92 -21.75 10.26
CA ASP A 59 -0.90 -21.84 11.72
C ASP A 59 0.41 -22.44 12.28
N ARG A 60 1.16 -23.20 11.46
CA ARG A 60 2.48 -23.74 11.80
C ARG A 60 3.64 -22.80 11.46
N VAL A 61 3.44 -21.82 10.57
CA VAL A 61 4.50 -20.95 10.02
C VAL A 61 4.93 -19.83 10.99
N ARG A 62 4.19 -19.60 12.09
CA ARG A 62 4.60 -19.02 13.40
C ARG A 62 3.65 -17.92 13.87
N LYS A 63 3.51 -17.83 15.20
CA LYS A 63 2.67 -16.84 15.90
C LYS A 63 3.15 -15.40 15.66
N GLY A 64 2.35 -14.63 14.92
CA GLY A 64 2.07 -13.23 15.25
C GLY A 64 2.76 -12.13 14.45
N ASP A 65 3.73 -12.45 13.59
CA ASP A 65 4.44 -11.42 12.81
C ASP A 65 4.21 -11.63 11.31
N LEU A 66 3.90 -10.53 10.60
CA LEU A 66 3.79 -10.47 9.15
C LEU A 66 5.14 -10.77 8.49
N ARG A 67 5.13 -11.65 7.48
CA ARG A 67 6.34 -12.15 6.81
C ARG A 67 6.12 -12.31 5.32
N TYR A 68 7.21 -12.36 4.58
CA TYR A 68 7.19 -12.78 3.18
C TYR A 68 8.22 -13.87 2.87
N ALA A 69 7.99 -14.60 1.78
CA ALA A 69 8.93 -15.51 1.16
C ALA A 69 8.87 -15.34 -0.37
N LEU A 70 9.93 -15.74 -1.06
CA LEU A 70 10.00 -15.76 -2.51
C LEU A 70 10.09 -17.21 -2.99
N TYR A 71 9.26 -17.58 -3.95
CA TYR A 71 9.29 -18.90 -4.57
C TYR A 71 8.83 -18.80 -6.02
N ASP A 72 9.63 -19.31 -6.95
CA ASP A 72 9.30 -19.36 -8.38
C ASP A 72 8.34 -20.53 -8.63
N LEU A 73 7.05 -20.23 -8.73
CA LEU A 73 6.01 -21.25 -8.84
C LEU A 73 5.93 -21.85 -10.24
N ASP A 74 6.24 -21.08 -11.29
CA ASP A 74 6.09 -21.50 -12.69
C ASP A 74 7.44 -21.72 -13.42
N ASP A 75 8.56 -21.67 -12.70
CA ASP A 75 9.94 -21.87 -13.20
C ASP A 75 10.30 -20.89 -14.33
N ASN A 76 9.82 -19.65 -14.22
CA ASN A 76 10.01 -18.59 -15.21
C ASN A 76 11.18 -17.64 -14.89
N GLU A 77 11.93 -17.90 -13.82
CA GLU A 77 13.01 -17.07 -13.24
C GLU A 77 12.54 -15.77 -12.55
N ILE A 78 11.23 -15.55 -12.43
CA ILE A 78 10.57 -14.46 -11.72
C ILE A 78 9.84 -15.07 -10.52
N PRO A 79 10.39 -14.96 -9.30
CA PRO A 79 9.75 -15.59 -8.15
C PRO A 79 8.45 -14.88 -7.77
N GLU A 80 7.43 -15.64 -7.39
CA GLU A 80 6.25 -15.12 -6.71
C GLU A 80 6.57 -14.72 -5.28
N LEU A 81 5.90 -13.66 -4.84
CA LEU A 81 5.92 -13.16 -3.47
C LEU A 81 4.78 -13.77 -2.68
N LEU A 82 5.13 -14.57 -1.68
CA LEU A 82 4.22 -15.11 -0.69
C LEU A 82 4.23 -14.19 0.53
N ILE A 83 3.09 -13.71 0.97
CA ILE A 83 2.94 -12.90 2.20
C ILE A 83 2.05 -13.68 3.16
N ALA A 84 2.43 -13.76 4.44
CA ALA A 84 1.67 -14.51 5.43
C ALA A 84 1.76 -13.89 6.83
N ASP A 85 0.62 -13.91 7.55
CA ASP A 85 0.52 -13.81 9.00
C ASP A 85 -0.59 -14.73 9.55
N GLN A 86 -1.15 -14.42 10.73
CA GLN A 86 -2.24 -15.23 11.32
C GLN A 86 -3.61 -15.01 10.65
N GLU A 87 -3.80 -13.91 9.96
CA GLU A 87 -5.08 -13.44 9.41
C GLU A 87 -5.09 -13.33 7.88
N VAL A 88 -3.90 -13.23 7.27
CA VAL A 88 -3.68 -12.94 5.84
C VAL A 88 -2.70 -13.95 5.23
N PHE A 89 -3.02 -14.38 4.02
CA PHE A 89 -2.05 -14.99 3.11
C PHE A 89 -2.26 -14.45 1.71
N ARG A 90 -1.19 -14.18 0.97
CA ARG A 90 -1.25 -13.80 -0.45
C ARG A 90 -0.14 -14.43 -1.27
N ILE A 91 -0.43 -14.68 -2.53
CA ILE A 91 0.50 -15.06 -3.59
C ILE A 91 0.44 -13.94 -4.64
N LEU A 92 1.56 -13.30 -4.91
CA LEU A 92 1.67 -12.18 -5.84
C LEU A 92 2.71 -12.50 -6.90
N THR A 93 2.41 -12.24 -8.17
CA THR A 93 3.39 -12.35 -9.27
C THR A 93 3.73 -10.98 -9.84
N PHE A 94 4.86 -10.87 -10.55
CA PHE A 94 5.26 -9.66 -11.24
C PHE A 94 5.30 -9.89 -12.73
N LYS A 95 4.51 -9.10 -13.46
CA LYS A 95 4.40 -9.24 -14.90
C LYS A 95 4.22 -7.89 -15.56
N GLU A 96 4.94 -7.67 -16.66
CA GLU A 96 4.79 -6.49 -17.53
C GLU A 96 4.87 -5.13 -16.81
N GLY A 97 5.58 -5.06 -15.68
CA GLY A 97 5.73 -3.83 -14.90
C GLY A 97 4.72 -3.67 -13.77
N GLU A 98 3.83 -4.64 -13.55
CA GLU A 98 2.79 -4.61 -12.53
C GLU A 98 2.91 -5.81 -11.58
N VAL A 99 2.53 -5.60 -10.32
CA VAL A 99 2.38 -6.69 -9.35
C VAL A 99 0.91 -7.10 -9.32
N ILE A 100 0.67 -8.40 -9.51
CA ILE A 100 -0.67 -8.98 -9.68
C ILE A 100 -0.93 -9.95 -8.51
N ASN A 101 -2.13 -9.90 -7.94
CA ASN A 101 -2.57 -10.85 -6.92
C ASN A 101 -3.10 -12.12 -7.60
N LEU A 102 -2.49 -13.27 -7.30
CA LEU A 102 -2.87 -14.56 -7.87
C LEU A 102 -3.89 -15.31 -7.00
N ALA A 103 -3.69 -15.26 -5.68
CA ALA A 103 -4.56 -15.90 -4.71
C ALA A 103 -4.27 -15.37 -3.30
N GLY A 104 -5.23 -15.51 -2.39
CA GLY A 104 -5.00 -15.21 -0.99
C GLY A 104 -6.24 -15.39 -0.11
N TYR A 105 -6.10 -15.06 1.18
CA TYR A 105 -7.25 -14.96 2.06
C TYR A 105 -7.16 -13.92 3.15
N ARG A 106 -8.31 -13.76 3.78
CA ARG A 106 -8.55 -12.97 4.99
C ARG A 106 -9.53 -13.70 5.91
N GLN A 107 -9.29 -13.78 7.20
CA GLN A 107 -10.18 -14.49 8.14
C GLN A 107 -11.66 -14.01 8.23
N GLU A 108 -12.07 -12.92 7.55
CA GLU A 108 -13.37 -12.24 7.73
C GLU A 108 -14.31 -12.20 6.51
N ALA A 109 -14.20 -13.13 5.54
CA ALA A 109 -15.15 -13.16 4.42
C ALA A 109 -16.55 -13.70 4.86
N PRO A 110 -17.66 -13.02 4.53
CA PRO A 110 -18.99 -13.32 5.08
C PRO A 110 -19.69 -14.57 4.50
N LEU A 111 -19.08 -15.31 3.57
CA LEU A 111 -19.73 -16.38 2.80
C LEU A 111 -18.99 -17.74 2.82
N VAL A 112 -17.78 -17.81 3.37
CA VAL A 112 -16.99 -19.04 3.40
C VAL A 112 -16.55 -19.29 4.84
N ASP A 113 -16.90 -20.45 5.37
CA ASP A 113 -16.70 -20.78 6.78
C ASP A 113 -15.25 -21.18 7.06
N GLN A 114 -14.68 -21.97 6.14
CA GLN A 114 -13.31 -22.48 6.20
C GLN A 114 -12.78 -22.69 4.79
N VAL A 115 -11.48 -22.65 4.62
CA VAL A 115 -10.78 -23.05 3.40
C VAL A 115 -9.41 -23.62 3.79
N SER A 116 -8.78 -24.40 2.92
CA SER A 116 -7.36 -24.76 3.04
C SER A 116 -6.62 -24.58 1.73
N LEU A 117 -5.31 -24.32 1.80
CA LEU A 117 -4.44 -24.21 0.65
C LEU A 117 -3.20 -25.09 0.81
N GLN A 118 -2.88 -25.81 -0.26
CA GLN A 118 -1.65 -26.56 -0.42
C GLN A 118 -0.96 -26.09 -1.71
N ILE A 119 0.27 -25.62 -1.59
CA ILE A 119 1.14 -25.35 -2.75
C ILE A 119 1.92 -26.61 -3.06
N TYR A 120 2.13 -26.88 -4.34
CA TYR A 120 2.97 -27.96 -4.85
C TYR A 120 4.24 -27.40 -5.49
N GLN A 121 5.31 -28.19 -5.49
CA GLN A 121 6.61 -27.79 -6.01
C GLN A 121 6.62 -27.49 -7.51
N GLU A 122 5.59 -27.93 -8.25
CA GLU A 122 5.44 -27.65 -9.69
C GLU A 122 4.44 -26.51 -9.97
N GLY A 123 4.13 -25.70 -8.95
CA GLY A 123 3.32 -24.48 -9.11
C GLY A 123 1.81 -24.69 -9.05
N GLN A 124 1.34 -25.92 -8.88
CA GLN A 124 -0.08 -26.14 -8.61
C GLN A 124 -0.45 -25.63 -7.22
N VAL A 125 -1.67 -25.13 -7.12
CA VAL A 125 -2.27 -24.70 -5.86
C VAL A 125 -3.59 -25.45 -5.69
N LEU A 126 -3.71 -26.27 -4.65
CA LEU A 126 -4.96 -26.90 -4.27
C LEU A 126 -5.67 -26.03 -3.25
N ILE A 127 -6.93 -25.70 -3.52
CA ILE A 127 -7.78 -24.85 -2.69
C ILE A 127 -9.05 -25.66 -2.34
N ASP A 128 -9.33 -25.84 -1.05
CA ASP A 128 -10.49 -26.59 -0.55
C ASP A 128 -11.37 -25.69 0.31
N GLN A 129 -12.54 -25.29 -0.19
CA GLN A 129 -13.45 -24.28 0.33
C GLN A 129 -14.70 -24.91 0.94
N HIS A 130 -14.98 -24.54 2.19
CA HIS A 130 -16.12 -25.00 2.98
C HIS A 130 -17.18 -23.91 3.13
N TYR A 131 -18.40 -24.22 2.72
CA TYR A 131 -19.52 -23.27 2.72
C TYR A 131 -20.59 -23.71 3.72
N SER A 132 -21.12 -22.78 4.53
CA SER A 132 -22.21 -23.09 5.48
C SER A 132 -23.54 -23.40 4.79
N GLU A 133 -23.78 -22.81 3.62
CA GLU A 133 -25.08 -22.85 2.92
C GLU A 133 -25.00 -23.43 1.49
N GLU A 134 -23.79 -23.74 1.00
CA GLU A 134 -23.54 -24.27 -0.34
C GLU A 134 -22.74 -25.58 -0.28
N ALA A 135 -22.60 -26.25 -1.42
CA ALA A 135 -21.71 -27.40 -1.51
C ALA A 135 -20.25 -26.95 -1.36
N ASP A 136 -19.46 -27.76 -0.67
CA ASP A 136 -18.02 -27.57 -0.55
C ASP A 136 -17.36 -27.70 -1.91
N GLN A 137 -16.27 -26.97 -2.12
CA GLN A 137 -15.58 -26.92 -3.40
C GLN A 137 -14.10 -27.14 -3.20
N ILE A 138 -13.54 -28.16 -3.83
CA ILE A 138 -12.11 -28.38 -3.86
C ILE A 138 -11.61 -28.31 -5.31
N GLY A 139 -10.58 -27.52 -5.55
CA GLY A 139 -10.03 -27.28 -6.88
C GLY A 139 -8.52 -27.29 -6.90
N LEU A 140 -7.95 -27.91 -7.92
CA LEU A 140 -6.54 -27.81 -8.27
C LEU A 140 -6.40 -26.71 -9.33
N TYR A 141 -5.50 -25.78 -9.08
CA TYR A 141 -5.25 -24.63 -9.93
C TYR A 141 -3.80 -24.64 -10.40
N GLN A 142 -3.56 -24.13 -11.60
CA GLN A 142 -2.23 -23.97 -12.19
C GLN A 142 -2.11 -22.56 -12.74
N MET A 143 -0.92 -21.99 -12.67
CA MET A 143 -0.65 -20.72 -13.35
C MET A 143 -0.89 -20.84 -14.85
N ASN A 144 -1.64 -19.89 -15.41
CA ASN A 144 -1.93 -19.87 -16.82
C ASN A 144 -0.64 -19.63 -17.64
N ALA A 145 -0.71 -19.86 -18.95
CA ALA A 145 0.46 -19.64 -19.83
C ALA A 145 0.91 -18.18 -19.90
N GLN A 146 0.10 -17.26 -19.39
CA GLN A 146 0.37 -15.84 -19.33
C GLN A 146 1.11 -15.47 -18.04
N GLY A 147 1.13 -16.29 -17.00
CA GLY A 147 1.76 -15.98 -15.72
C GLY A 147 1.03 -14.90 -14.90
N ASP A 148 -0.27 -14.70 -15.11
CA ASP A 148 -1.03 -13.64 -14.42
C ASP A 148 -2.29 -14.11 -13.69
N GLN A 149 -2.67 -15.37 -13.85
CA GLN A 149 -3.84 -15.95 -13.19
C GLN A 149 -3.62 -17.42 -12.87
N LEU A 150 -4.36 -17.91 -11.88
CA LEU A 150 -4.48 -19.32 -11.57
C LEU A 150 -5.75 -19.89 -12.22
N ASP A 151 -5.57 -20.74 -13.24
CA ASP A 151 -6.67 -21.43 -13.92
C ASP A 151 -6.97 -22.74 -13.19
N ARG A 152 -8.26 -23.02 -12.94
CA ARG A 152 -8.68 -24.32 -12.39
C ARG A 152 -8.47 -25.40 -13.44
N VAL A 153 -7.68 -26.41 -13.09
CA VAL A 153 -7.39 -27.59 -13.95
C VAL A 153 -8.20 -28.82 -13.53
N LEU A 154 -8.62 -28.89 -12.26
CA LEU A 154 -9.50 -29.92 -11.73
C LEU A 154 -10.39 -29.31 -10.65
N GLY A 155 -11.64 -29.75 -10.54
CA GLY A 155 -12.56 -29.24 -9.51
C GLY A 155 -13.65 -30.22 -9.15
N LEU A 156 -14.00 -30.25 -7.86
CA LEU A 156 -15.06 -31.08 -7.31
C LEU A 156 -15.93 -30.23 -6.38
N ALA A 157 -17.24 -30.22 -6.65
CA ALA A 157 -18.24 -29.75 -5.70
C ALA A 157 -18.81 -30.95 -4.92
N TYR A 158 -18.73 -30.97 -3.60
CA TYR A 158 -19.10 -32.11 -2.75
C TYR A 158 -19.80 -31.68 -1.45
N ASP A 159 -20.30 -32.66 -0.70
CA ASP A 159 -20.92 -32.45 0.61
C ASP A 159 -19.99 -33.09 1.66
N ALA A 160 -19.22 -32.27 2.40
CA ALA A 160 -18.24 -32.77 3.38
C ALA A 160 -18.90 -33.43 4.61
N ASP A 161 -20.18 -33.18 4.89
CA ASP A 161 -20.91 -33.83 5.97
C ASP A 161 -21.23 -35.30 5.67
N GLN A 162 -21.03 -35.73 4.42
CA GLN A 162 -21.27 -37.10 3.97
C GLN A 162 -20.01 -37.77 3.44
N VAL A 163 -19.44 -38.66 4.27
CA VAL A 163 -18.18 -39.40 4.03
C VAL A 163 -18.13 -40.19 2.71
N ASP A 164 -19.29 -40.57 2.14
CA ASP A 164 -19.41 -41.29 0.86
C ASP A 164 -20.13 -40.45 -0.22
N SER A 165 -20.13 -39.11 -0.10
CA SER A 165 -20.78 -38.25 -1.07
C SER A 165 -20.12 -38.40 -2.45
N VAL A 166 -20.96 -38.67 -3.45
CA VAL A 166 -20.59 -38.51 -4.85
C VAL A 166 -20.85 -37.05 -5.18
N GLY A 167 -19.78 -36.28 -5.28
CA GLY A 167 -19.81 -34.90 -5.72
C GLY A 167 -19.97 -34.80 -7.24
N GLN A 168 -19.79 -33.59 -7.75
CA GLN A 168 -19.83 -33.29 -9.17
C GLN A 168 -18.52 -32.65 -9.59
N ASP A 169 -17.88 -33.25 -10.59
CA ASP A 169 -16.77 -32.63 -11.29
C ASP A 169 -17.22 -31.28 -11.85
N MET A 170 -16.47 -30.22 -11.55
CA MET A 170 -16.90 -28.85 -11.83
C MET A 170 -16.82 -28.49 -13.32
N GLU A 171 -16.01 -29.20 -14.10
CA GLU A 171 -15.79 -28.95 -15.52
C GLU A 171 -16.75 -29.76 -16.40
N THR A 172 -16.87 -31.05 -16.12
CA THR A 172 -17.63 -32.02 -16.91
C THR A 172 -19.03 -32.28 -16.37
N LYS A 173 -19.31 -31.88 -15.11
CA LYS A 173 -20.53 -32.21 -14.35
C LYS A 173 -20.75 -33.71 -14.16
N ALA A 174 -19.72 -34.52 -14.39
CA ALA A 174 -19.78 -35.96 -14.14
C ALA A 174 -19.76 -36.25 -12.64
N PRO A 175 -20.38 -37.36 -12.18
CA PRO A 175 -20.24 -37.80 -10.81
C PRO A 175 -18.78 -38.17 -10.52
N MET A 176 -18.23 -37.66 -9.43
CA MET A 176 -16.87 -37.92 -8.97
C MET A 176 -16.86 -37.98 -7.44
N THR A 177 -16.16 -38.95 -6.86
CA THR A 177 -15.97 -39.05 -5.41
C THR A 177 -14.76 -38.23 -4.97
N LEU A 178 -14.73 -37.80 -3.70
CA LEU A 178 -13.57 -37.12 -3.13
C LEU A 178 -12.28 -37.95 -3.27
N LYS A 179 -12.38 -39.28 -3.16
CA LYS A 179 -11.25 -40.18 -3.37
C LYS A 179 -10.74 -40.15 -4.82
N GLU A 180 -11.64 -40.24 -5.80
CA GLU A 180 -11.25 -40.16 -7.21
C GLU A 180 -10.59 -38.82 -7.53
N PHE A 181 -11.14 -37.71 -7.00
CA PHE A 181 -10.51 -36.40 -7.09
C PHE A 181 -9.10 -36.39 -6.47
N GLN A 182 -8.93 -36.92 -5.27
CA GLN A 182 -7.62 -36.99 -4.60
C GLN A 182 -6.61 -37.85 -5.37
N ASP A 183 -7.06 -38.97 -5.93
CA ASP A 183 -6.21 -39.83 -6.77
C ASP A 183 -5.80 -39.07 -8.05
N GLU A 184 -6.70 -38.30 -8.67
CA GLU A 184 -6.39 -37.45 -9.84
C GLU A 184 -5.45 -36.28 -9.48
N VAL A 185 -5.62 -35.64 -8.32
CA VAL A 185 -4.69 -34.63 -7.82
C VAL A 185 -3.31 -35.25 -7.60
N ALA A 186 -3.22 -36.45 -7.01
CA ALA A 186 -1.95 -37.12 -6.79
C ALA A 186 -1.23 -37.54 -8.09
N ASP A 187 -1.99 -37.78 -9.17
CA ASP A 187 -1.44 -38.09 -10.49
C ASP A 187 -0.99 -36.82 -11.26
N GLN A 188 -1.60 -35.66 -10.98
CA GLN A 188 -1.36 -34.41 -11.71
C GLN A 188 -0.45 -33.42 -10.98
N ALA A 189 -0.54 -33.35 -9.66
CA ALA A 189 0.25 -32.46 -8.83
C ALA A 189 1.56 -33.14 -8.42
N GLY A 190 2.63 -32.34 -8.31
CA GLY A 190 3.92 -32.81 -7.84
C GLY A 190 3.95 -33.13 -6.34
N ASP A 191 5.14 -33.05 -5.74
CA ASP A 191 5.25 -33.13 -4.28
C ASP A 191 4.73 -31.83 -3.64
N PRO A 192 4.02 -31.90 -2.50
CA PRO A 192 3.67 -30.71 -1.73
C PRO A 192 4.89 -29.86 -1.36
N LEU A 193 4.76 -28.55 -1.48
CA LEU A 193 5.73 -27.59 -0.97
C LEU A 193 5.53 -27.43 0.54
N ASP A 194 6.54 -27.77 1.34
CA ASP A 194 6.53 -27.45 2.76
C ASP A 194 6.83 -25.96 2.95
N LEU A 195 5.78 -25.18 3.20
CA LEU A 195 5.92 -23.74 3.42
C LEU A 195 6.84 -23.42 4.59
N ALA A 196 7.02 -24.32 5.55
CA ALA A 196 7.93 -24.09 6.68
C ALA A 196 9.42 -24.16 6.29
N ASP A 197 9.74 -24.76 5.14
CA ASP A 197 11.10 -24.87 4.61
C ASP A 197 11.52 -23.63 3.80
N LEU A 198 10.59 -22.70 3.50
CA LEU A 198 10.91 -21.46 2.82
C LEU A 198 11.69 -20.49 3.72
N ASP A 199 12.54 -19.68 3.09
CA ASP A 199 13.24 -18.58 3.76
C ASP A 199 12.25 -17.42 4.00
N TRP A 200 11.62 -17.40 5.17
CA TRP A 200 10.69 -16.34 5.57
C TRP A 200 11.40 -15.13 6.19
N TYR A 201 11.19 -13.97 5.58
CA TYR A 201 11.70 -12.68 6.03
C TYR A 201 10.62 -11.89 6.77
N PRO A 202 10.95 -11.23 7.89
CA PRO A 202 9.99 -10.38 8.60
C PRO A 202 9.62 -9.14 7.77
N ILE A 203 8.35 -8.79 7.78
CA ILE A 203 7.86 -7.47 7.38
C ILE A 203 7.75 -6.66 8.67
N GLU A 204 8.58 -5.64 8.82
CA GLU A 204 8.55 -4.79 10.01
C GLU A 204 7.36 -3.83 9.93
N VAL A 205 6.20 -4.30 10.43
CA VAL A 205 5.01 -3.47 10.58
C VAL A 205 5.34 -2.36 11.57
N GLN A 206 5.40 -1.13 11.09
CA GLN A 206 5.69 0.01 11.94
C GLN A 206 4.47 0.32 12.81
N ASP A 207 4.70 0.65 14.08
CA ASP A 207 3.63 1.03 15.02
C ASP A 207 2.83 2.20 14.42
N PRO A 208 1.49 2.09 14.25
CA PRO A 208 0.67 3.15 13.70
C PRO A 208 0.81 4.48 14.43
N GLN A 209 1.09 4.46 15.75
CA GLN A 209 1.37 5.68 16.51
C GLN A 209 2.79 6.20 16.21
N ALA A 210 3.78 5.34 16.00
CA ALA A 210 5.12 5.74 15.58
C ALA A 210 5.13 6.26 14.13
N LEU A 211 4.33 5.71 13.22
CA LEU A 211 4.10 6.24 11.87
C LEU A 211 3.40 7.59 11.91
N LYS A 212 2.41 7.76 12.78
CA LYS A 212 1.73 9.04 13.02
C LYS A 212 2.67 10.07 13.66
N ASP A 213 3.55 9.65 14.56
CA ASP A 213 4.57 10.48 15.19
C ASP A 213 5.72 10.82 14.22
N ARG A 214 6.00 9.94 13.25
CA ARG A 214 6.97 10.15 12.17
C ARG A 214 6.41 11.04 11.06
N GLU A 215 5.14 10.86 10.68
CA GLU A 215 4.39 11.84 9.88
C GLU A 215 4.42 13.21 10.56
N LEU A 216 4.34 13.30 11.89
CA LEU A 216 4.48 14.58 12.62
C LEU A 216 5.89 15.18 12.53
N GLU A 217 6.94 14.40 12.22
CA GLU A 217 8.34 14.81 12.13
C GLU A 217 8.93 14.88 10.70
N ASP A 218 8.27 14.35 9.66
CA ASP A 218 8.85 14.07 8.33
C ASP A 218 9.03 15.27 7.38
N TRP A 219 8.71 16.49 7.81
CA TRP A 219 9.15 17.70 7.08
C TRP A 219 10.27 18.40 7.84
N THR A 220 11.49 18.08 7.44
CA THR A 220 12.72 18.54 8.08
C THR A 220 13.11 19.95 7.67
N THR A 221 13.98 20.58 8.46
CA THR A 221 14.61 21.85 8.07
C THR A 221 15.40 21.74 6.76
N ALA A 222 15.97 20.57 6.45
CA ALA A 222 16.69 20.34 5.20
C ALA A 222 15.75 20.34 3.99
N GLN A 223 14.54 19.80 4.14
CA GLN A 223 13.51 19.85 3.09
C GLN A 223 12.94 21.28 2.96
N ASP A 224 12.85 22.05 4.04
CA ASP A 224 12.54 23.49 3.98
C ASP A 224 13.56 24.25 3.13
N GLU A 225 14.86 24.02 3.37
CA GLU A 225 15.94 24.63 2.60
C GLU A 225 15.89 24.20 1.12
N ALA A 226 15.73 22.90 0.86
CA ALA A 226 15.63 22.37 -0.50
C ALA A 226 14.42 22.92 -1.26
N LEU A 227 13.28 23.09 -0.59
CA LEU A 227 12.09 23.69 -1.19
C LEU A 227 12.26 25.18 -1.47
N ALA A 228 12.89 25.92 -0.56
CA ALA A 228 13.22 27.33 -0.78
C ALA A 228 14.17 27.52 -1.98
N ASP A 229 15.14 26.62 -2.14
CA ASP A 229 16.04 26.59 -3.30
C ASP A 229 15.29 26.25 -4.59
N LEU A 230 14.38 25.27 -4.56
CA LEU A 230 13.52 24.94 -5.71
C LEU A 230 12.72 26.17 -6.16
N ILE A 231 12.03 26.84 -5.24
CA ILE A 231 11.22 28.02 -5.54
C ILE A 231 12.08 29.16 -6.07
N THR A 232 13.25 29.40 -5.48
CA THR A 232 14.16 30.47 -5.92
C THR A 232 14.65 30.21 -7.34
N ASN A 233 15.08 28.99 -7.64
CA ASN A 233 15.54 28.62 -8.97
C ASN A 233 14.41 28.67 -10.00
N TRP A 234 13.26 28.08 -9.70
CA TRP A 234 12.09 28.08 -10.56
C TRP A 234 11.59 29.51 -10.87
N SER A 235 11.38 30.32 -9.84
CA SER A 235 10.88 31.70 -10.01
C SER A 235 11.85 32.60 -10.77
N SER A 236 13.17 32.41 -10.59
CA SER A 236 14.18 33.16 -11.33
C SER A 236 14.12 32.92 -12.85
N LYS A 237 13.80 31.69 -13.30
CA LYS A 237 13.62 31.37 -14.73
C LYS A 237 12.46 32.16 -15.33
N LEU A 238 11.45 32.47 -14.52
CA LEU A 238 10.26 33.23 -14.92
C LEU A 238 10.43 34.74 -14.74
N GLY A 239 11.54 35.20 -14.16
CA GLY A 239 11.72 36.61 -13.78
C GLY A 239 10.73 37.07 -12.70
N GLN A 240 10.23 36.14 -11.88
CA GLN A 240 9.27 36.38 -10.81
C GLN A 240 9.94 36.18 -9.43
N SER A 241 9.33 36.72 -8.39
CA SER A 241 9.78 36.55 -7.00
C SER A 241 8.65 36.06 -6.11
N TYR A 242 8.87 34.92 -5.45
CA TYR A 242 7.93 34.33 -4.50
C TYR A 242 8.42 34.47 -3.07
N GLN A 243 7.49 34.66 -2.13
CA GLN A 243 7.76 34.75 -0.70
C GLN A 243 6.99 33.66 0.04
N ALA A 244 7.66 33.02 1.01
CA ALA A 244 7.01 32.07 1.90
C ALA A 244 6.00 32.79 2.81
N ALA A 245 4.86 32.15 3.03
CA ALA A 245 3.85 32.56 3.99
C ALA A 245 3.64 31.48 5.05
N THR A 246 3.42 31.91 6.30
CA THR A 246 3.17 31.04 7.45
C THR A 246 1.97 31.58 8.23
N PRO A 247 1.34 30.82 9.14
CA PRO A 247 0.27 31.36 9.98
C PRO A 247 0.68 32.60 10.79
N ALA A 248 1.94 32.66 11.23
CA ALA A 248 2.50 33.81 11.94
C ALA A 248 2.76 35.04 11.04
N ASN A 249 2.91 34.83 9.73
CA ASN A 249 3.14 35.87 8.73
C ASN A 249 2.29 35.59 7.49
N ASN A 250 0.98 35.56 7.68
CA ASN A 250 0.04 35.23 6.62
C ASN A 250 -0.09 36.39 5.62
N VAL A 251 -0.62 36.07 4.43
CA VAL A 251 -0.83 37.03 3.34
C VAL A 251 -2.33 37.19 3.06
N PRO A 252 -2.85 38.42 2.95
CA PRO A 252 -4.25 38.65 2.61
C PRO A 252 -4.45 38.49 1.09
N PHE A 253 -4.46 37.23 0.61
CA PHE A 253 -4.59 36.94 -0.81
C PHE A 253 -6.02 37.21 -1.29
N TYR A 254 -6.27 38.47 -1.68
CA TYR A 254 -7.57 39.01 -2.10
C TYR A 254 -8.71 38.81 -1.08
N GLY A 255 -8.39 38.56 0.19
CA GLY A 255 -9.36 38.16 1.21
C GLY A 255 -8.69 37.87 2.57
N PRO A 256 -9.15 36.84 3.32
CA PRO A 256 -8.57 36.51 4.61
C PRO A 256 -7.09 36.12 4.50
N GLY A 257 -6.35 36.32 5.60
CA GLY A 257 -4.94 35.94 5.67
C GLY A 257 -4.75 34.43 5.53
N VAL A 258 -3.89 34.01 4.61
CA VAL A 258 -3.52 32.61 4.37
C VAL A 258 -2.00 32.42 4.37
N PRO A 259 -1.47 31.27 4.82
CA PRO A 259 -2.20 30.19 5.48
C PRO A 259 -2.68 30.58 6.89
N GLN A 260 -3.69 29.88 7.38
CA GLN A 260 -4.03 29.81 8.81
C GLN A 260 -3.58 28.44 9.34
N GLU A 261 -3.56 28.25 10.66
CA GLU A 261 -3.21 26.94 11.25
C GLU A 261 -4.13 25.83 10.71
N ASN A 262 -5.43 26.09 10.68
CA ASN A 262 -6.41 25.23 10.02
C ASN A 262 -7.36 26.10 9.20
N PHE A 263 -7.71 25.69 7.98
CA PHE A 263 -8.63 26.43 7.11
C PHE A 263 -9.27 25.51 6.07
N ASP A 264 -10.44 25.93 5.58
CA ASP A 264 -11.11 25.24 4.47
C ASP A 264 -10.76 25.90 3.13
N LEU A 265 -10.69 25.08 2.09
CA LEU A 265 -10.49 25.51 0.71
C LEU A 265 -11.40 24.72 -0.23
N VAL A 266 -11.54 25.18 -1.48
CA VAL A 266 -12.23 24.42 -2.52
C VAL A 266 -11.18 23.78 -3.43
N LEU A 267 -11.17 22.46 -3.54
CA LEU A 267 -10.34 21.70 -4.46
C LEU A 267 -11.27 20.83 -5.32
N GLU A 268 -11.13 20.91 -6.64
CA GLU A 268 -11.96 20.14 -7.60
C GLU A 268 -13.48 20.30 -7.39
N GLY A 269 -13.91 21.46 -6.90
CA GLY A 269 -15.32 21.77 -6.64
C GLY A 269 -15.85 21.26 -5.30
N GLN A 270 -15.02 20.61 -4.48
CA GLN A 270 -15.37 20.15 -3.14
C GLN A 270 -14.68 20.99 -2.06
N VAL A 271 -15.35 21.21 -0.93
CA VAL A 271 -14.74 21.84 0.24
C VAL A 271 -13.87 20.80 0.94
N ARG A 272 -12.58 21.12 1.13
CA ARG A 272 -11.59 20.29 1.84
C ARG A 272 -11.04 21.09 3.01
N SER A 273 -10.91 20.45 4.16
CA SER A 273 -10.21 21.03 5.30
C SER A 273 -8.71 20.84 5.15
N ALA A 274 -7.93 21.82 5.61
CA ALA A 274 -6.48 21.84 5.50
C ALA A 274 -5.82 22.28 6.81
N SER A 275 -4.68 21.66 7.14
CA SER A 275 -3.85 22.03 8.31
C SER A 275 -2.45 22.43 7.88
N TYR A 276 -1.98 23.61 8.31
CA TYR A 276 -0.61 24.06 8.04
C TYR A 276 0.36 23.45 9.05
N ARG A 277 1.22 22.53 8.60
CA ARG A 277 2.20 21.78 9.40
C ARG A 277 1.64 21.08 10.65
N GLY A 278 0.34 21.17 10.92
CA GLY A 278 -0.35 20.53 12.02
C GLY A 278 -0.82 19.12 11.66
N GLN A 279 -1.50 18.49 12.61
CA GLN A 279 -2.14 17.20 12.38
C GLN A 279 -3.35 17.44 11.46
N ALA A 280 -3.25 16.95 10.22
CA ALA A 280 -4.42 16.78 9.36
C ALA A 280 -5.24 15.60 9.91
N HIS A 281 -6.57 15.73 9.98
CA HIS A 281 -7.40 14.54 10.20
C HIS A 281 -7.41 13.67 8.93
N GLU A 282 -7.84 12.42 9.07
CA GLU A 282 -7.98 11.53 7.93
C GLU A 282 -8.89 12.16 6.86
N GLY A 283 -8.37 12.30 5.63
CA GLY A 283 -9.04 12.98 4.51
C GLY A 283 -8.78 14.49 4.39
N ASP A 284 -8.10 15.12 5.34
CA ASP A 284 -7.70 16.52 5.27
C ASP A 284 -6.41 16.72 4.46
N LEU A 285 -6.26 17.90 3.87
CA LEU A 285 -5.01 18.32 3.23
C LEU A 285 -4.00 18.77 4.28
N ARG A 286 -2.77 18.26 4.20
CA ARG A 286 -1.67 18.81 5.01
C ARG A 286 -0.86 19.78 4.19
N ILE A 287 -0.71 21.02 4.65
CA ILE A 287 0.07 22.05 3.98
C ILE A 287 1.47 22.11 4.59
N LEU A 288 2.49 21.80 3.79
CA LEU A 288 3.90 21.81 4.20
C LEU A 288 4.55 23.19 4.01
N ALA A 289 4.18 23.88 2.93
CA ALA A 289 4.63 25.24 2.66
C ALA A 289 3.63 26.02 1.80
N VAL A 290 3.71 27.35 1.91
CA VAL A 290 2.91 28.28 1.10
C VAL A 290 3.82 29.33 0.51
N TYR A 291 3.69 29.59 -0.78
CA TYR A 291 4.46 30.62 -1.48
C TYR A 291 3.54 31.51 -2.31
N THR A 292 3.84 32.81 -2.35
CA THR A 292 3.07 33.77 -3.16
C THR A 292 3.95 34.84 -3.79
N ASP A 293 3.57 35.30 -4.98
CA ASP A 293 4.14 36.46 -5.66
C ASP A 293 3.34 37.75 -5.38
N LEU A 294 2.41 37.76 -4.41
CA LEU A 294 1.52 38.89 -4.12
C LEU A 294 2.25 40.23 -3.96
N ARG A 295 3.49 40.19 -3.44
CA ARG A 295 4.34 41.36 -3.20
C ARG A 295 5.41 41.58 -4.28
N ASP A 296 5.41 40.79 -5.35
CA ASP A 296 6.34 40.96 -6.45
C ASP A 296 6.01 42.23 -7.23
N THR A 297 6.99 43.13 -7.28
CA THR A 297 6.96 44.40 -8.03
C THR A 297 7.63 44.31 -9.39
N HIS A 298 8.30 43.19 -9.69
CA HIS A 298 9.02 42.98 -10.95
C HIS A 298 8.18 42.25 -11.99
N ASN A 299 7.25 41.38 -11.56
CA ASN A 299 6.32 40.72 -12.47
C ASN A 299 5.38 41.74 -13.13
N PRO A 300 5.46 41.92 -14.48
CA PRO A 300 4.60 42.86 -15.20
C PRO A 300 3.16 42.36 -15.34
N ASP A 301 2.92 41.06 -15.18
CA ASP A 301 1.56 40.50 -15.16
C ASP A 301 0.86 40.94 -13.87
N PRO A 302 -0.36 41.49 -13.90
CA PRO A 302 -1.12 41.82 -12.69
C PRO A 302 -1.71 40.59 -11.97
N GLN A 303 -1.77 39.43 -12.61
CA GLN A 303 -2.21 38.19 -11.98
C GLN A 303 -1.21 37.80 -10.87
N ARG A 304 -1.73 37.34 -9.73
CA ARG A 304 -0.94 36.84 -8.62
C ARG A 304 -1.31 35.40 -8.33
N HIS A 305 -0.37 34.69 -7.75
CA HIS A 305 -0.39 33.27 -7.51
C HIS A 305 -0.17 33.00 -6.04
N LEU A 306 -0.88 32.00 -5.54
CA LEU A 306 -0.67 31.42 -4.23
C LEU A 306 -0.54 29.91 -4.43
N TYR A 307 0.64 29.39 -4.11
CA TYR A 307 0.97 27.98 -4.20
C TYR A 307 0.92 27.34 -2.82
N LEU A 308 0.29 26.17 -2.73
CA LEU A 308 0.33 25.29 -1.57
C LEU A 308 1.11 24.04 -1.95
N PHE A 309 2.10 23.70 -1.13
CA PHE A 309 2.82 22.43 -1.18
C PHE A 309 2.17 21.52 -0.16
N VAL A 310 1.52 20.46 -0.61
CA VAL A 310 0.59 19.68 0.20
C VAL A 310 0.90 18.19 0.19
N LEU A 311 0.45 17.50 1.23
CA LEU A 311 0.19 16.07 1.19
C LEU A 311 -1.34 15.88 1.17
N ASP A 312 -1.84 15.17 0.17
CA ASP A 312 -3.23 14.69 0.15
C ASP A 312 -3.19 13.17 0.32
N GLN A 313 -3.65 12.67 1.48
CA GLN A 313 -3.56 11.24 1.83
C GLN A 313 -2.15 10.64 1.66
N GLY A 314 -1.12 11.42 2.01
CA GLY A 314 0.29 11.01 1.89
C GLY A 314 0.93 11.30 0.53
N GLU A 315 0.16 11.60 -0.51
CA GLU A 315 0.70 11.92 -1.84
C GLU A 315 1.13 13.40 -1.93
N PRO A 316 2.39 13.70 -2.29
CA PRO A 316 2.86 15.07 -2.43
C PRO A 316 2.31 15.71 -3.70
N GLY A 317 1.70 16.88 -3.55
CA GLY A 317 1.17 17.67 -4.66
C GLY A 317 1.40 19.17 -4.50
N VAL A 318 1.40 19.88 -5.63
CA VAL A 318 1.42 21.34 -5.65
C VAL A 318 0.07 21.86 -6.16
N LEU A 319 -0.57 22.70 -5.37
CA LEU A 319 -1.82 23.37 -5.71
C LEU A 319 -1.56 24.86 -5.96
N VAL A 320 -2.34 25.46 -6.86
CA VAL A 320 -2.26 26.89 -7.17
C VAL A 320 -3.65 27.53 -7.21
N THR A 321 -3.73 28.78 -6.76
CA THR A 321 -4.85 29.65 -7.08
C THR A 321 -4.37 31.01 -7.57
N THR A 322 -5.16 31.59 -8.47
CA THR A 322 -4.98 32.96 -8.99
C THR A 322 -6.21 33.85 -8.77
N LYS A 323 -7.23 33.30 -8.11
CA LYS A 323 -8.51 33.98 -7.89
C LYS A 323 -8.67 34.30 -6.41
N GLY A 324 -9.40 35.36 -6.13
CA GLY A 324 -9.86 35.65 -4.77
C GLY A 324 -10.92 34.65 -4.29
N PRO A 325 -11.39 34.82 -3.05
CA PRO A 325 -12.40 33.93 -2.47
C PRO A 325 -13.70 33.90 -3.27
N ASN A 326 -14.38 32.75 -3.26
CA ASN A 326 -15.72 32.59 -3.83
C ASN A 326 -16.80 33.25 -2.95
N ASP A 327 -18.07 33.09 -3.30
CA ASP A 327 -19.22 33.65 -2.57
C ASP A 327 -19.35 33.13 -1.12
N GLN A 328 -18.69 32.01 -0.80
CA GLN A 328 -18.62 31.44 0.55
C GLN A 328 -17.38 31.93 1.34
N GLY A 329 -16.53 32.76 0.73
CA GLY A 329 -15.29 33.24 1.33
C GLY A 329 -14.12 32.23 1.27
N LEU A 330 -14.24 31.16 0.47
CA LEU A 330 -13.22 30.13 0.33
C LEU A 330 -12.38 30.33 -0.94
N LEU A 331 -11.07 30.11 -0.85
CA LEU A 331 -10.19 30.10 -2.01
C LEU A 331 -10.36 28.78 -2.78
N THR A 332 -10.43 28.88 -4.11
CA THR A 332 -10.51 27.71 -4.99
C THR A 332 -9.14 27.42 -5.59
N PHE A 333 -8.63 26.22 -5.36
CA PHE A 333 -7.36 25.71 -5.84
C PHE A 333 -7.55 24.67 -6.94
N GLN A 334 -6.51 24.53 -7.76
CA GLN A 334 -6.36 23.49 -8.76
C GLN A 334 -4.92 22.97 -8.70
N PRO A 335 -4.64 21.75 -9.20
CA PRO A 335 -3.26 21.28 -9.36
C PRO A 335 -2.43 22.28 -10.19
N ALA A 336 -1.20 22.54 -9.78
CA ALA A 336 -0.27 23.34 -10.57
C ALA A 336 0.11 22.58 -11.85
N GLU A 337 0.00 23.23 -13.00
CA GLU A 337 0.30 22.63 -14.31
C GLU A 337 1.82 22.57 -14.59
N ASP A 338 2.65 23.22 -13.76
CA ASP A 338 4.09 23.29 -13.96
C ASP A 338 4.79 21.98 -13.51
N PRO A 339 5.35 21.18 -14.44
CA PRO A 339 5.95 19.91 -14.11
C PRO A 339 7.27 20.06 -13.33
N ASP A 340 8.00 21.17 -13.47
CA ASP A 340 9.25 21.41 -12.71
C ASP A 340 8.93 21.54 -11.21
N LEU A 341 7.82 22.22 -10.88
CA LEU A 341 7.37 22.34 -9.49
C LEU A 341 6.86 21.02 -8.93
N GLN A 342 6.01 20.30 -9.66
CA GLN A 342 5.44 19.03 -9.19
C GLN A 342 6.53 17.98 -8.96
N GLN A 343 7.41 17.78 -9.95
CA GLN A 343 8.48 16.77 -9.86
C GLN A 343 9.56 17.20 -8.86
N GLY A 344 9.92 18.48 -8.85
CA GLY A 344 10.90 19.02 -7.90
C GLY A 344 10.44 18.84 -6.46
N PHE A 345 9.17 19.11 -6.17
CA PHE A 345 8.62 18.90 -4.82
C PHE A 345 8.55 17.43 -4.44
N LYS A 346 8.07 16.55 -5.33
CA LYS A 346 8.04 15.11 -5.09
C LYS A 346 9.43 14.55 -4.77
N ALA A 347 10.46 14.99 -5.50
CA ALA A 347 11.84 14.58 -5.25
C ALA A 347 12.44 15.12 -3.94
N ILE A 348 11.89 16.20 -3.37
CA ILE A 348 12.28 16.70 -2.04
C ILE A 348 11.60 15.88 -0.95
N TYR A 349 10.32 15.54 -1.14
CA TYR A 349 9.56 14.74 -0.19
C TYR A 349 10.07 13.30 -0.07
N GLN A 350 10.53 12.70 -1.18
CA GLN A 350 11.07 11.33 -1.22
C GLN A 350 12.51 11.19 -0.69
N LYS A 351 13.16 12.29 -0.27
CA LYS A 351 14.48 12.30 0.37
C LYS A 351 14.33 12.39 1.87
#